data_AF-A0A7X8HHU2-F1
#
_entry.id   AF-A0A7X8HHU2-F1
#
_cell.length_a   1.000
_cell.length_b   1.000
_cell.length_c   1.000
_cell.angle_alpha   90.00
_cell.angle_beta   90.00
_cell.angle_gamma   90.00
#
_symmetry.space_group_name_H-M   'P 1'
#
loop_
_entity.id
_entity.type
_entity.pdbx_description
1 polymer ?
#
loop_
_entity_poly.entity_id
_entity_poly.type
_entity_poly.pdbx_seq_one_letter_code
_entity_poly.pdbx_strand_id
1 'polypeptide(L)'
;MTLKVSGYVDGEPVYFEEPEPTKFEAEAEVEEKPSYEVEISAEDEHGNVGMVHSRYYMSGSWIEPVWQRTQADVDYALRLNNKIAKNGWSSLTPQEQSDWAAGLIGCLNYWDLNRIEMDSEFLSNLLHQYGYGFGGLPVKTDWDMTDFPHSAEMERIRTNVQTLIDVYHEQDIPLPENLQNLDWRKLNDLENVLKLMKEMIHRMEQSFRYSGAFYCGQEVAL
;
A
#
# COMPACT_ATOMS: atom_id res chain seq x y z
N MET A 1 6.06 -35.23 17.76
CA MET A 1 5.86 -34.32 16.63
C MET A 1 4.74 -33.37 16.97
N THR A 2 5.11 -32.28 17.63
CA THR A 2 4.28 -31.13 17.93
C THR A 2 4.68 -30.01 17.00
N LEU A 3 3.70 -29.41 16.32
CA LEU A 3 3.87 -28.20 15.53
C LEU A 3 3.30 -27.04 16.36
N LYS A 4 4.07 -25.98 16.55
CA LYS A 4 3.58 -24.76 17.21
C LYS A 4 3.16 -23.78 16.13
N VAL A 5 1.90 -23.37 16.15
CA VAL A 5 1.37 -22.32 15.26
C VAL A 5 1.17 -21.07 16.10
N SER A 6 1.64 -19.94 15.59
CA SER A 6 1.39 -18.62 16.17
C SER A 6 1.09 -17.61 15.08
N GLY A 7 0.41 -16.53 15.42
CA GLY A 7 0.14 -15.47 14.46
C GLY A 7 -0.14 -14.15 15.13
N TYR A 8 -0.05 -13.11 14.32
CA TYR A 8 -0.18 -11.73 14.72
C TYR A 8 -1.03 -10.98 13.70
N VAL A 9 -1.81 -10.03 14.18
CA VAL A 9 -2.51 -9.03 13.36
C VAL A 9 -2.03 -7.66 13.81
N ASP A 10 -1.42 -6.91 12.89
CA ASP A 10 -0.74 -5.62 13.17
C ASP A 10 0.26 -5.70 14.33
N GLY A 11 0.95 -6.85 14.48
CA GLY A 11 1.90 -7.12 15.56
C GLY A 11 1.28 -7.56 16.89
N GLU A 12 -0.05 -7.57 17.02
CA GLU A 12 -0.74 -8.08 18.21
C GLU A 12 -1.02 -9.58 18.09
N PRO A 13 -0.70 -10.40 19.11
CA PRO A 13 -0.84 -11.84 19.02
C PRO A 13 -2.31 -12.28 18.94
N VAL A 14 -2.60 -13.22 18.05
CA VAL A 14 -3.91 -13.89 17.96
C VAL A 14 -3.81 -15.33 18.42
N TYR A 15 -4.86 -15.81 19.09
CA TYR A 15 -4.90 -17.15 19.65
C TYR A 15 -5.68 -18.08 18.73
N PHE A 16 -5.01 -19.13 18.25
CA PHE A 16 -5.62 -20.13 17.37
C PHE A 16 -6.36 -21.20 18.18
N GLU A 17 -7.56 -21.52 17.72
CA GLU A 17 -8.33 -22.69 18.11
C GLU A 17 -8.19 -23.78 17.03
N GLU A 18 -8.41 -25.05 17.41
CA GLU A 18 -8.43 -26.19 16.50
C GLU A 18 -9.85 -26.78 16.43
N PRO A 19 -10.79 -26.16 15.66
CA PRO A 19 -12.17 -26.62 15.56
C PRO A 19 -12.31 -28.03 14.96
N GLU A 20 -11.37 -28.43 14.11
CA GLU A 20 -11.26 -29.77 13.53
C GLU A 20 -9.79 -30.20 13.50
N PRO A 21 -9.48 -31.51 13.54
CA PRO A 21 -8.10 -31.97 13.48
C PRO A 21 -7.33 -31.35 12.31
N THR A 22 -6.20 -30.71 12.59
CA THR A 22 -5.31 -30.02 11.64
C THR A 22 -5.87 -28.77 10.97
N LYS A 23 -7.03 -28.26 11.43
CA LYS A 23 -7.60 -26.99 10.98
C LYS A 23 -7.47 -25.97 12.10
N PHE A 24 -6.68 -24.93 11.87
CA PHE A 24 -6.48 -23.84 12.81
C PHE A 24 -7.28 -22.61 12.38
N GLU A 25 -7.95 -21.98 13.34
CA GLU A 25 -8.78 -20.79 13.12
C GLU A 25 -8.52 -19.78 14.24
N ALA A 26 -8.50 -18.49 13.91
CA ALA A 26 -8.37 -17.41 14.87
C ALA A 26 -9.24 -16.23 14.43
N GLU A 27 -9.85 -15.54 15.39
CA GLU A 27 -10.59 -14.30 15.17
C GLU A 27 -9.88 -13.17 15.91
N ALA A 28 -9.71 -12.02 15.25
CA ALA A 28 -9.07 -10.85 15.80
C ALA A 28 -10.06 -9.69 15.81
N GLU A 29 -10.34 -9.13 16.98
CA GLU A 29 -11.06 -7.86 17.08
C GLU A 29 -10.10 -6.72 16.71
N VAL A 30 -10.30 -6.13 15.54
CA VAL A 30 -9.47 -5.05 15.01
C VAL A 30 -10.26 -3.76 14.87
N GLU A 31 -9.60 -2.63 15.09
CA GLU A 31 -10.15 -1.32 14.71
C GLU A 31 -10.18 -1.17 13.19
N GLU A 32 -11.17 -0.45 12.66
CA GLU A 32 -11.28 -0.22 11.21
C GLU A 32 -10.08 0.58 10.69
N LYS A 33 -9.23 -0.08 9.90
CA LYS A 33 -8.02 0.48 9.29
C LYS A 33 -8.03 0.29 7.77
N PRO A 34 -7.29 1.12 7.03
CA PRO A 34 -7.16 0.98 5.57
C PRO A 34 -6.42 -0.30 5.16
N SER A 35 -5.62 -0.87 6.05
CA SER A 35 -4.88 -2.11 5.81
C SER A 35 -4.64 -2.88 7.10
N TYR A 36 -4.48 -4.19 6.98
CA TYR A 36 -4.09 -5.09 8.07
C TYR A 36 -2.90 -5.92 7.65
N GLU A 37 -1.92 -6.07 8.54
CA GLU A 37 -0.77 -6.94 8.38
C GLU A 37 -1.00 -8.21 9.17
N VAL A 38 -0.93 -9.36 8.51
CA VAL A 38 -1.18 -10.67 9.11
C VAL A 38 0.05 -11.53 8.96
N GLU A 39 0.58 -11.98 10.10
CA GLU A 39 1.70 -12.89 10.17
C GLU A 39 1.25 -14.22 10.76
N ILE A 40 1.61 -15.32 10.11
CA ILE A 40 1.35 -16.67 10.61
C ILE A 40 2.67 -17.44 10.52
N SER A 41 3.08 -18.07 11.62
CA SER A 41 4.26 -18.92 11.66
C SER A 41 3.94 -20.29 12.24
N ALA A 42 4.63 -21.31 11.72
CA ALA A 42 4.57 -22.67 12.21
C ALA A 42 6.00 -23.19 12.43
N GLU A 43 6.30 -23.64 13.65
CA GLU A 43 7.60 -24.17 14.05
C GLU A 43 7.50 -25.65 14.44
N ASP A 44 8.37 -26.49 13.89
CA ASP A 44 8.47 -27.91 14.25
C ASP A 44 9.44 -28.18 15.43
N GLU A 45 9.46 -29.41 15.94
CA GLU A 45 10.35 -29.82 17.05
C GLU A 45 11.85 -29.70 16.74
N HIS A 46 12.22 -29.54 15.47
CA HIS A 46 13.60 -29.39 15.02
C HIS A 46 13.99 -27.92 14.78
N GLY A 47 13.07 -26.98 15.07
CA GLY A 47 13.28 -25.54 14.89
C GLY A 47 13.13 -25.07 13.44
N ASN A 48 12.55 -25.89 12.55
CA ASN A 48 12.20 -25.43 11.21
C ASN A 48 10.95 -24.55 11.30
N VAL A 49 11.03 -23.33 10.76
CA VAL A 49 9.93 -22.35 10.77
C VAL A 49 9.42 -22.15 9.35
N GLY A 50 8.12 -22.34 9.14
CA GLY A 50 7.39 -21.82 8.01
C GLY A 50 6.69 -20.52 8.41
N MET A 51 6.74 -19.49 7.56
CA MET A 51 6.12 -18.19 7.85
C MET A 51 5.37 -17.68 6.63
N VAL A 52 4.20 -17.11 6.88
CA VAL A 52 3.37 -16.38 5.92
C VAL A 52 3.22 -14.97 6.47
N HIS A 53 3.46 -13.98 5.62
CA HIS A 53 3.21 -12.58 5.91
C HIS A 53 2.34 -12.04 4.77
N SER A 54 1.20 -11.43 5.13
CA SER A 54 0.19 -10.96 4.19
C SER A 54 -0.31 -9.58 4.57
N ARG A 55 -0.45 -8.69 3.58
CA ARG A 55 -1.17 -7.43 3.76
C ARG A 55 -2.52 -7.45 3.08
N TYR A 56 -3.55 -7.10 3.83
CA TYR A 56 -4.94 -6.99 3.36
C TYR A 56 -5.33 -5.52 3.30
N TYR A 57 -5.86 -5.07 2.18
CA TYR A 57 -6.31 -3.69 1.99
C TYR A 57 -7.84 -3.59 1.99
N MET A 58 -8.37 -2.59 2.69
CA MET A 58 -9.80 -2.30 2.70
C MET A 58 -10.18 -1.51 1.45
N SER A 59 -11.12 -2.04 0.66
CA SER A 59 -11.57 -1.39 -0.57
C SER A 59 -12.10 0.03 -0.29
N GLY A 60 -11.73 0.99 -1.14
CA GLY A 60 -12.15 2.38 -1.01
C GLY A 60 -11.49 3.17 0.12
N SER A 61 -10.47 2.63 0.78
CA SER A 61 -9.69 3.34 1.80
C SER A 61 -8.40 3.93 1.21
N TRP A 62 -7.97 5.08 1.75
CA TRP A 62 -6.66 5.65 1.46
C TRP A 62 -5.57 4.87 2.19
N ILE A 63 -4.53 4.46 1.47
CA ILE A 63 -3.40 3.74 2.02
C ILE A 63 -2.19 4.67 1.93
N GLU A 64 -1.34 4.72 2.97
CA GLU A 64 -0.21 5.64 2.94
C GLU A 64 0.83 5.22 1.88
N PRO A 65 1.16 6.07 0.88
CA PRO A 65 2.09 5.71 -0.18
C PRO A 65 3.53 5.58 0.31
N VAL A 66 4.32 4.71 -0.31
CA VAL A 66 5.73 4.48 0.02
C VAL A 66 6.62 5.29 -0.93
N TRP A 67 6.74 6.60 -0.71
CA TRP A 67 7.39 7.50 -1.68
C TRP A 67 8.84 7.90 -1.33
N GLN A 68 9.43 7.30 -0.29
CA GLN A 68 10.78 7.61 0.18
C GLN A 68 11.74 6.42 0.07
N ARG A 69 11.57 5.56 -0.95
CA ARG A 69 12.54 4.49 -1.23
C ARG A 69 13.92 5.08 -1.46
N THR A 70 14.96 4.37 -1.04
CA THR A 70 16.34 4.78 -1.15
C THR A 70 17.17 3.72 -1.87
N GLN A 71 18.38 4.11 -2.31
CA GLN A 71 19.33 3.14 -2.83
C GLN A 71 19.70 2.07 -1.79
N ALA A 72 19.70 2.40 -0.49
CA ALA A 72 20.00 1.44 0.56
C ALA A 72 18.92 0.35 0.66
N ASP A 73 17.65 0.70 0.42
CA ASP A 73 16.55 -0.28 0.39
C ASP A 73 16.71 -1.26 -0.76
N VAL A 74 17.10 -0.75 -1.94
CA VAL A 74 17.38 -1.57 -3.13
C VAL A 74 18.61 -2.46 -2.90
N ASP A 75 19.67 -1.91 -2.34
CA ASP A 75 20.89 -2.65 -2.05
C ASP A 75 20.63 -3.77 -1.02
N TYR A 76 19.77 -3.50 -0.03
CA TYR A 76 19.32 -4.50 0.94
C TYR A 76 18.57 -5.65 0.26
N ALA A 77 17.58 -5.33 -0.59
CA ALA A 77 16.84 -6.32 -1.35
C ALA A 77 17.73 -7.17 -2.26
N LEU A 78 18.65 -6.52 -3.00
CA LEU A 78 19.62 -7.22 -3.85
C LEU A 78 20.54 -8.13 -3.04
N ARG A 79 20.98 -7.70 -1.86
CA ARG A 79 21.82 -8.51 -0.96
C ARG A 79 21.11 -9.79 -0.54
N LEU A 80 19.85 -9.70 -0.11
CA LEU A 80 19.07 -10.88 0.30
C LEU A 80 18.78 -11.78 -0.90
N ASN A 81 18.40 -11.21 -2.04
CA ASN A 81 18.16 -11.97 -3.28
C ASN A 81 19.42 -12.75 -3.70
N ASN A 82 20.60 -12.13 -3.62
CA ASN A 82 21.86 -12.78 -3.96
C ASN A 82 22.23 -13.92 -2.99
N LYS A 83 21.91 -13.79 -1.69
CA LYS A 83 22.08 -14.88 -0.72
C LYS A 83 21.19 -16.06 -1.09
N ILE A 84 19.91 -15.80 -1.34
CA ILE A 84 18.92 -16.82 -1.74
C ILE A 84 19.35 -17.50 -3.04
N ALA A 85 19.71 -16.73 -4.08
CA ALA A 85 20.10 -17.26 -5.38
C ALA A 85 21.35 -18.15 -5.30
N LYS A 86 22.29 -17.84 -4.39
CA LYS A 86 23.55 -18.57 -4.25
C LYS A 86 23.42 -19.81 -3.36
N ASN A 87 22.72 -19.69 -2.24
CA ASN A 87 22.77 -20.67 -1.15
C ASN A 87 21.38 -21.16 -0.69
N GLY A 88 20.30 -20.70 -1.32
CA GLY A 88 18.93 -21.03 -0.95
C GLY A 88 18.36 -20.18 0.21
N TRP A 89 17.06 -20.34 0.46
CA TRP A 89 16.30 -19.61 1.49
C TRP A 89 16.91 -19.71 2.89
N SER A 90 17.38 -20.91 3.27
CA SER A 90 17.98 -21.19 4.57
C SER A 90 19.30 -20.45 4.83
N SER A 91 19.84 -19.73 3.84
CA SER A 91 21.01 -18.87 4.02
C SER A 91 20.70 -17.52 4.66
N LEU A 92 19.43 -17.13 4.75
CA LEU A 92 18.98 -15.93 5.43
C LEU A 92 18.86 -16.16 6.94
N THR A 93 19.19 -15.13 7.74
CA THR A 93 18.87 -15.16 9.18
C THR A 93 17.35 -15.12 9.40
N PRO A 94 16.83 -15.52 10.58
CA PRO A 94 15.40 -15.41 10.86
C PRO A 94 14.82 -14.01 10.62
N GLN A 95 15.57 -12.95 10.98
CA GLN A 95 15.16 -11.58 10.70
C GLN A 95 15.14 -11.29 9.19
N GLU A 96 16.15 -11.71 8.43
CA GLU A 96 16.19 -11.50 6.98
C GLU A 96 15.07 -12.25 6.26
N GLN A 97 14.68 -13.43 6.77
CA GLN A 97 13.52 -14.17 6.27
C GLN A 97 12.21 -13.43 6.56
N SER A 98 12.09 -12.88 7.76
CA SER A 98 10.96 -12.04 8.18
C SER A 98 10.83 -10.80 7.29
N ASP A 99 11.91 -10.03 7.14
CA ASP A 99 11.94 -8.83 6.29
C ASP A 99 11.60 -9.16 4.83
N TRP A 100 12.13 -10.26 4.30
CA TRP A 100 11.85 -10.68 2.93
C TRP A 100 10.37 -11.01 2.73
N ALA A 101 9.79 -11.78 3.66
CA ALA A 101 8.38 -12.16 3.60
C ALA A 101 7.45 -10.96 3.81
N ALA A 102 7.87 -9.96 4.59
CA ALA A 102 7.13 -8.72 4.80
C ALA A 102 7.06 -7.80 3.58
N GLY A 103 7.83 -8.11 2.52
CA GLY A 103 7.91 -7.28 1.32
C GLY A 103 8.90 -6.14 1.51
N LEU A 104 10.08 -6.29 0.93
CA LEU A 104 11.15 -5.30 1.03
C LEU A 104 10.79 -4.00 0.30
N ILE A 105 10.96 -2.86 0.97
CA ILE A 105 10.71 -1.51 0.42
C ILE A 105 11.45 -1.25 -0.90
N GLY A 106 12.64 -1.85 -1.06
CA GLY A 106 13.46 -1.73 -2.27
C GLY A 106 12.94 -2.53 -3.48
N CYS A 107 11.89 -3.32 -3.31
CA CYS A 107 11.23 -4.09 -4.36
C CYS A 107 9.91 -3.42 -4.77
N LEU A 108 9.43 -3.76 -5.97
CA LEU A 108 8.03 -3.59 -6.34
C LEU A 108 7.35 -4.96 -6.24
N ASN A 109 6.37 -5.10 -5.37
CA ASN A 109 5.57 -6.31 -5.22
C ASN A 109 4.08 -6.05 -5.52
N TYR A 110 3.26 -7.10 -5.45
CA TYR A 110 1.83 -7.01 -5.71
C TYR A 110 1.07 -6.16 -4.67
N TRP A 111 1.55 -6.10 -3.41
CA TRP A 111 0.98 -5.17 -2.42
C TRP A 111 1.23 -3.71 -2.79
N ASP A 112 2.36 -3.38 -3.40
CA ASP A 112 2.63 -2.03 -3.90
C ASP A 112 1.71 -1.67 -5.06
N LEU A 113 1.50 -2.60 -6.00
CA LEU A 113 0.60 -2.38 -7.14
C LEU A 113 -0.85 -2.17 -6.66
N ASN A 114 -1.34 -3.02 -5.76
CA ASN A 114 -2.66 -2.87 -5.17
C ASN A 114 -2.81 -1.52 -4.47
N ARG A 115 -1.81 -1.11 -3.67
CA ARG A 115 -1.82 0.20 -3.00
C ARG A 115 -1.92 1.36 -4.00
N ILE A 116 -1.01 1.43 -4.97
CA ILE A 116 -0.96 2.51 -5.97
C ILE A 116 -2.29 2.62 -6.73
N GLU A 117 -2.86 1.49 -7.12
CA GLU A 117 -4.09 1.46 -7.88
C GLU A 117 -5.32 1.79 -7.03
N MET A 118 -5.41 1.26 -5.81
CA MET A 118 -6.47 1.61 -4.86
C MET A 118 -6.46 3.09 -4.50
N ASP A 119 -5.27 3.68 -4.28
CA ASP A 119 -5.13 5.11 -4.01
C ASP A 119 -5.54 5.96 -5.23
N SER A 120 -5.23 5.49 -6.44
CA SER A 120 -5.66 6.15 -7.67
C SER A 120 -7.18 6.15 -7.81
N GLU A 121 -7.84 5.01 -7.54
CA GLU A 121 -9.30 4.91 -7.52
C GLU A 121 -9.91 5.78 -6.42
N PHE A 122 -9.34 5.75 -5.21
CA PHE A 122 -9.77 6.57 -4.09
C PHE A 122 -9.80 8.05 -4.45
N LEU A 123 -8.69 8.57 -5.02
CA LEU A 123 -8.59 9.97 -5.41
C LEU A 123 -9.55 10.33 -6.54
N SER A 124 -9.72 9.48 -7.55
CA SER A 124 -10.69 9.71 -8.63
C SER A 124 -12.11 9.81 -8.09
N ASN A 125 -12.50 8.88 -7.20
CA ASN A 125 -13.82 8.88 -6.59
C ASN A 125 -14.03 10.09 -5.68
N LEU A 126 -13.01 10.49 -4.91
CA LEU A 126 -13.07 11.66 -4.05
C LEU A 126 -13.19 12.97 -4.86
N LEU A 127 -12.41 13.12 -5.92
CA LEU A 127 -12.51 14.26 -6.84
C LEU A 127 -13.89 14.34 -7.49
N HIS A 128 -14.43 13.19 -7.93
CA HIS A 128 -15.75 13.11 -8.52
C HIS A 128 -16.85 13.53 -7.54
N GLN A 129 -16.75 13.16 -6.26
CA GLN A 129 -17.68 13.63 -5.22
C GLN A 129 -17.67 15.16 -5.07
N TYR A 130 -16.54 15.82 -5.33
CA TYR A 130 -16.43 17.28 -5.34
C TYR A 130 -16.77 17.91 -6.71
N GLY A 131 -17.23 17.13 -7.68
CA GLY A 131 -17.63 17.61 -9.01
C GLY A 131 -16.48 17.76 -10.01
N TYR A 132 -15.29 17.22 -9.72
CA TYR A 132 -14.15 17.21 -10.64
C TYR A 132 -14.06 15.88 -11.40
N GLY A 133 -13.76 15.95 -12.69
CA GLY A 133 -13.46 14.78 -13.52
C GLY A 133 -14.56 13.71 -13.51
N PHE A 134 -14.13 12.45 -13.65
CA PHE A 134 -15.00 11.26 -13.57
C PHE A 134 -14.53 10.34 -12.45
N GLY A 135 -15.49 9.67 -11.81
CA GLY A 135 -15.21 8.58 -10.86
C GLY A 135 -14.96 7.26 -11.60
N GLY A 136 -14.33 6.30 -10.91
CA GLY A 136 -14.10 4.95 -11.45
C GLY A 136 -13.02 4.89 -12.52
N LEU A 137 -11.79 5.31 -12.19
CA LEU A 137 -10.63 5.01 -13.03
C LEU A 137 -10.51 3.49 -13.25
N PRO A 138 -10.05 3.05 -14.43
CA PRO A 138 -9.84 1.63 -14.68
C PRO A 138 -8.66 1.14 -13.84
N VAL A 139 -8.95 0.48 -12.72
CA VAL A 139 -7.97 -0.07 -11.77
C VAL A 139 -7.99 -1.60 -11.71
N LYS A 140 -6.86 -2.20 -11.32
CA LYS A 140 -6.74 -3.61 -10.93
C LYS A 140 -6.24 -3.63 -9.49
N THR A 141 -7.08 -4.08 -8.57
CA THR A 141 -6.80 -4.04 -7.11
C THR A 141 -6.75 -5.44 -6.49
N ASP A 142 -6.66 -6.46 -7.34
CA ASP A 142 -6.56 -7.89 -7.01
C ASP A 142 -5.25 -8.48 -7.51
N TRP A 143 -4.18 -7.68 -7.58
CA TRP A 143 -2.83 -8.19 -7.88
C TRP A 143 -2.44 -9.25 -6.86
N ASP A 144 -1.95 -10.37 -7.35
CA ASP A 144 -1.43 -11.47 -6.54
C ASP A 144 0.07 -11.69 -6.79
N MET A 145 0.74 -12.43 -5.90
CA MET A 145 2.14 -12.83 -6.04
C MET A 145 2.44 -13.56 -7.36
N THR A 146 1.43 -14.23 -7.93
CA THR A 146 1.57 -14.95 -9.20
C THR A 146 1.42 -14.05 -10.44
N ASP A 147 0.98 -12.80 -10.26
CA ASP A 147 0.83 -11.84 -11.34
C ASP A 147 2.15 -11.16 -11.70
N PHE A 148 2.32 -10.88 -12.99
CA PHE A 148 3.43 -10.07 -13.50
C PHE A 148 2.87 -8.91 -14.32
N PRO A 149 3.14 -7.65 -13.94
CA PRO A 149 2.58 -6.50 -14.64
C PRO A 149 3.15 -6.40 -16.05
N HIS A 150 2.27 -6.41 -17.05
CA HIS A 150 2.62 -6.18 -18.43
C HIS A 150 2.81 -4.68 -18.71
N SER A 151 3.50 -4.36 -19.80
CA SER A 151 3.76 -2.96 -20.18
C SER A 151 2.48 -2.13 -20.32
N ALA A 152 1.38 -2.74 -20.80
CA ALA A 152 0.08 -2.08 -20.92
C ALA A 152 -0.54 -1.75 -19.55
N GLU A 153 -0.35 -2.61 -18.54
CA GLU A 153 -0.85 -2.38 -17.19
C GLU A 153 -0.03 -1.30 -16.49
N MET A 154 1.29 -1.31 -16.66
CA MET A 154 2.16 -0.25 -16.14
C MET A 154 1.83 1.11 -16.78
N GLU A 155 1.56 1.15 -18.08
CA GLU A 155 1.15 2.39 -18.74
C GLU A 155 -0.24 2.86 -18.29
N ARG A 156 -1.18 1.93 -18.07
CA ARG A 156 -2.49 2.24 -17.47
C ARG A 156 -2.33 2.85 -16.08
N ILE A 157 -1.50 2.28 -15.21
CA ILE A 157 -1.21 2.81 -13.87
C ILE A 157 -0.66 4.24 -13.98
N ARG A 158 0.37 4.46 -14.82
CA ARG A 158 0.93 5.80 -15.07
C ARG A 158 -0.12 6.79 -15.57
N THR A 159 -0.93 6.36 -16.55
CA THR A 159 -1.96 7.20 -17.19
C THR A 159 -3.10 7.52 -16.23
N ASN A 160 -3.46 6.62 -15.31
CA ASN A 160 -4.41 6.92 -14.24
C ASN A 160 -3.90 8.07 -13.37
N VAL A 161 -2.64 8.03 -12.95
CA VAL A 161 -2.04 9.13 -12.17
C VAL A 161 -1.95 10.42 -13.00
N GLN A 162 -1.59 10.34 -14.28
CA GLN A 162 -1.63 11.50 -15.19
C GLN A 162 -3.04 12.09 -15.29
N THR A 163 -4.07 11.25 -15.42
CA THR A 163 -5.47 11.69 -15.51
C THR A 163 -5.88 12.43 -14.24
N LEU A 164 -5.45 11.97 -13.08
CA LEU A 164 -5.69 12.64 -11.80
C LEU A 164 -5.04 14.05 -11.79
N ILE A 165 -3.79 14.16 -12.24
CA ILE A 165 -3.09 15.45 -12.38
C ILE A 165 -3.90 16.38 -13.29
N ASP A 166 -4.26 15.91 -14.49
CA ASP A 166 -4.98 16.69 -15.51
C ASP A 166 -6.35 17.20 -15.02
N VAL A 167 -7.03 16.43 -14.14
CA VAL A 167 -8.34 16.79 -13.58
C VAL A 167 -8.23 17.87 -12.51
N TYR A 168 -7.24 17.78 -11.62
CA TYR A 168 -7.27 18.56 -10.37
C TYR A 168 -6.30 19.74 -10.34
N HIS A 169 -5.14 19.69 -11.01
CA HIS A 169 -4.26 20.88 -11.12
C HIS A 169 -3.01 20.68 -12.01
N GLU A 170 -2.61 21.74 -12.72
CA GLU A 170 -1.24 21.92 -13.26
C GLU A 170 -0.25 22.07 -12.10
N GLN A 171 0.42 21.00 -11.69
CA GLN A 171 1.67 21.09 -10.95
C GLN A 171 2.81 20.57 -11.79
N ASP A 172 3.97 21.22 -11.70
CA ASP A 172 5.24 20.73 -12.24
C ASP A 172 5.82 19.65 -11.30
N ILE A 173 5.01 18.64 -10.95
CA ILE A 173 5.50 17.45 -10.27
C ILE A 173 6.00 16.50 -11.36
N PRO A 174 7.26 16.03 -11.27
CA PRO A 174 7.78 15.10 -12.25
C PRO A 174 7.00 13.79 -12.16
N LEU A 175 6.11 13.54 -13.13
CA LEU A 175 5.61 12.20 -13.41
C LEU A 175 6.54 11.58 -14.45
N PRO A 176 7.10 10.37 -14.23
CA PRO A 176 7.95 9.72 -15.21
C PRO A 176 7.22 9.56 -16.55
N GLU A 177 7.85 9.95 -17.67
CA GLU A 177 7.25 9.85 -19.02
C GLU A 177 6.71 8.45 -19.33
N ASN A 178 7.37 7.41 -18.79
CA ASN A 178 6.93 6.03 -18.84
C ASN A 178 7.49 5.26 -17.62
N LEU A 179 6.89 4.11 -17.35
CA LEU A 179 7.35 3.16 -16.33
C LEU A 179 8.23 2.03 -16.92
N GLN A 180 8.82 2.21 -18.11
CA GLN A 180 9.83 1.29 -18.63
C GLN A 180 11.14 1.44 -17.85
N ASN A 181 11.91 0.35 -17.71
CA ASN A 181 13.14 0.31 -16.93
C ASN A 181 12.93 0.95 -15.55
N LEU A 182 11.89 0.48 -14.85
CA LEU A 182 11.45 1.04 -13.59
C LEU A 182 12.59 1.04 -12.57
N ASP A 183 12.85 2.19 -11.97
CA ASP A 183 13.72 2.31 -10.80
C ASP A 183 12.94 2.86 -9.61
N TRP A 184 13.56 2.81 -8.43
CA TRP A 184 12.94 3.26 -7.19
C TRP A 184 12.58 4.76 -7.21
N ARG A 185 13.28 5.58 -8.04
CA ARG A 185 12.98 7.01 -8.18
C ARG A 185 11.67 7.21 -8.91
N LYS A 186 11.45 6.50 -10.02
CA LYS A 186 10.18 6.55 -10.75
C LYS A 186 8.99 6.12 -9.89
N LEU A 187 9.17 5.12 -9.03
CA LEU A 187 8.12 4.71 -8.07
C LEU A 187 7.87 5.77 -7.00
N ASN A 188 8.93 6.37 -6.46
CA ASN A 188 8.79 7.48 -5.52
C ASN A 188 8.06 8.66 -6.16
N ASP A 189 8.41 9.03 -7.39
CA ASP A 189 7.76 10.10 -8.13
C ASP A 189 6.26 9.82 -8.29
N LEU A 190 5.89 8.60 -8.71
CA LEU A 190 4.51 8.16 -8.87
C LEU A 190 3.70 8.22 -7.56
N GLU A 191 4.22 7.64 -6.47
CA GLU A 191 3.54 7.61 -5.17
C GLU A 191 3.54 8.99 -4.49
N ASN A 192 4.57 9.82 -4.71
CA ASN A 192 4.61 11.19 -4.21
C ASN A 192 3.55 12.07 -4.89
N VAL A 193 3.27 11.87 -6.18
CA VAL A 193 2.13 12.55 -6.84
C VAL A 193 0.83 12.21 -6.13
N LEU A 194 0.53 10.93 -5.91
CA LEU A 194 -0.70 10.50 -5.22
C LEU A 194 -0.80 11.14 -3.83
N LYS A 195 0.29 11.11 -3.07
CA LYS A 195 0.38 11.72 -1.73
C LYS A 195 0.13 13.23 -1.76
N LEU A 196 0.77 13.97 -2.66
CA LEU A 196 0.57 15.41 -2.82
C LEU A 196 -0.86 15.74 -3.25
N MET A 197 -1.45 14.95 -4.15
CA MET A 197 -2.84 15.11 -4.56
C MET A 197 -3.80 14.95 -3.39
N LYS A 198 -3.62 13.92 -2.55
CA LYS A 198 -4.41 13.73 -1.33
C LYS A 198 -4.33 14.94 -0.41
N GLU A 199 -3.13 15.48 -0.19
CA GLU A 199 -2.92 16.67 0.63
C GLU A 199 -3.62 17.90 0.05
N MET A 200 -3.57 18.11 -1.27
CA MET A 200 -4.22 19.24 -1.91
C MET A 200 -5.74 19.16 -1.82
N ILE A 201 -6.32 17.99 -2.09
CA ILE A 201 -7.76 17.75 -1.93
C ILE A 201 -8.16 18.04 -0.48
N HIS A 202 -7.37 17.57 0.49
CA HIS A 202 -7.64 17.85 1.89
C HIS A 202 -7.57 19.35 2.25
N ARG A 203 -6.62 20.09 1.68
CA ARG A 203 -6.55 21.56 1.85
C ARG A 203 -7.75 22.26 1.21
N MET A 204 -8.22 21.79 0.05
CA MET A 204 -9.45 22.28 -0.56
C MET A 204 -10.65 22.02 0.35
N GLU A 205 -10.79 20.82 0.90
CA GLU A 205 -11.86 20.49 1.87
C GLU A 205 -11.87 21.44 3.06
N GLN A 206 -10.70 21.68 3.66
CA GLN A 206 -10.55 22.61 4.78
C GLN A 206 -10.87 24.07 4.42
N SER A 207 -10.73 24.44 3.14
CA SER A 207 -11.05 25.79 2.66
C SER A 207 -12.55 26.04 2.49
N PHE A 208 -13.36 24.97 2.41
CA PHE A 208 -14.80 25.11 2.25
C PHE A 208 -15.41 25.94 3.39
N ARG A 209 -16.28 26.86 3.02
CA ARG A 209 -17.03 27.71 3.94
C ARG A 209 -18.49 27.32 3.86
N TYR A 210 -19.10 27.06 5.02
CA TYR A 210 -20.53 26.80 5.09
C TYR A 210 -21.33 28.09 4.82
N SER A 211 -22.33 28.02 3.95
CA SER A 211 -23.26 29.12 3.70
C SER A 211 -23.95 29.55 5.00
N GLY A 212 -23.75 30.80 5.42
CA GLY A 212 -24.30 31.36 6.67
C GLY A 212 -23.25 31.89 7.67
N ALA A 213 -21.95 31.69 7.40
CA ALA A 213 -20.86 32.18 8.27
C ALA A 213 -20.53 33.69 8.13
N PHE A 214 -21.32 34.44 7.36
CA PHE A 214 -21.20 35.90 7.30
C PHE A 214 -22.18 36.55 8.28
N TYR A 215 -21.69 36.93 9.46
CA TYR A 215 -22.28 38.07 10.18
C TYR A 215 -21.52 39.32 9.71
N CYS A 216 -22.14 40.08 8.81
CA CYS A 216 -21.70 41.44 8.54
C CYS A 216 -21.94 42.26 9.82
N GLY A 217 -20.89 42.92 10.32
CA GLY A 217 -20.92 43.68 11.57
C GLY A 217 -22.12 44.63 11.65
N GLN A 218 -23.00 44.39 12.61
CA GLN A 218 -23.98 45.36 13.04
C GLN A 218 -23.31 46.25 14.08
N GLU A 219 -22.78 47.41 13.66
CA GLU A 219 -22.61 48.53 14.59
C GLU A 219 -24.03 49.01 14.97
N VAL A 220 -24.45 48.71 16.20
CA VAL A 220 -25.54 49.47 16.83
C VAL A 220 -24.91 50.78 17.30
N ALA A 221 -24.98 51.81 16.46
CA ALA A 221 -24.87 53.18 16.90
C ALA A 221 -26.26 53.68 17.28
N LEU A 222 -26.61 53.58 18.57
CA LEU A 222 -27.62 54.40 19.23
C LEU A 222 -27.14 54.77 20.64
#